data_AF-A0A8T3XEL8-F1
#
_entry.id   AF-A0A8T3XEL8-F1
#
_cell.length_a   1.000
_cell.length_b   1.000
_cell.length_c   1.000
_cell.angle_alpha   90.00
_cell.angle_beta   90.00
_cell.angle_gamma   90.00
#
_symmetry.space_group_name_H-M   'P 1'
#
loop_
_entity.id
_entity.type
_entity.pdbx_description
1 polymer ?
#
loop_
_entity_poly.entity_id
_entity_poly.type
_entity_poly.pdbx_seq_one_letter_code
_entity_poly.pdbx_strand_id
1 'polypeptide(L)'
;MNQVYKQYLLTEQIPEIGKNNGRPAKPIEGWEINAVKEAYEKYKVSASALEEIIGKNCSKHISTRRIHKILLNLGYAKKKGDLIEV
;
A
#
# COMPACT_ATOMS: atom_id res chain seq x y z
N MET A 1 -9.21 2.66 24.17
CA MET A 1 -7.99 1.86 23.86
C MET A 1 -6.84 2.85 23.79
N ASN A 2 -6.07 3.01 24.88
CA ASN A 2 -5.04 4.05 25.00
C ASN A 2 -3.75 3.61 24.31
N GLN A 3 -3.53 4.10 23.09
CA GLN A 3 -2.32 3.82 22.29
C GLN A 3 -1.05 4.31 22.99
N VAL A 4 -1.13 5.47 23.63
CA VAL A 4 -0.04 6.07 24.44
C VAL A 4 0.32 5.17 25.63
N TYR A 5 -0.68 4.65 26.33
CA TYR A 5 -0.48 3.77 27.49
C TYR A 5 0.14 2.43 27.09
N LYS A 6 -0.28 1.86 25.96
CA LYS A 6 0.34 0.64 25.41
C LYS A 6 1.79 0.86 25.00
N GLN A 7 2.12 2.00 24.40
CA GLN A 7 3.48 2.31 24.01
C GLN A 7 4.38 2.42 25.25
N TYR A 8 3.95 3.15 26.28
CA TYR A 8 4.67 3.24 27.55
C TYR A 8 4.92 1.86 28.19
N LEU A 9 3.92 0.99 28.25
CA LEU A 9 4.06 -0.37 28.80
C LEU A 9 5.05 -1.25 28.02
N LEU A 10 5.19 -1.05 26.71
CA LEU A 10 6.09 -1.85 25.86
C LEU A 10 7.51 -1.33 25.85
N THR A 11 7.70 -0.01 25.96
CA THR A 11 9.02 0.62 25.80
C THR A 11 9.62 1.16 27.08
N GLU A 12 8.86 1.23 28.19
CA GLU A 12 9.21 1.89 29.48
C GLU A 12 9.70 3.35 29.36
N GLN A 13 9.66 3.91 28.15
CA GLN A 13 10.07 5.26 27.81
C GLN A 13 8.84 6.16 27.67
N ILE A 14 9.01 7.45 27.98
CA ILE A 14 7.98 8.47 27.79
C ILE A 14 7.65 8.54 26.30
N PRO A 15 6.41 8.20 25.89
CA PRO A 15 6.05 8.18 24.48
C PRO A 15 5.99 9.60 23.92
N GLU A 16 6.71 9.84 22.83
CA GLU A 16 6.64 11.11 22.11
C GLU A 16 5.25 11.29 21.48
N ILE A 17 4.49 12.26 21.99
CA ILE A 17 3.15 12.58 21.54
C ILE A 17 3.24 13.23 20.14
N GLY A 18 2.54 12.65 19.17
CA GLY A 18 2.40 13.21 17.81
C GLY A 18 3.08 12.44 16.68
N LYS A 19 4.10 11.61 16.95
CA LYS A 19 4.81 10.85 15.88
C LYS A 19 3.97 9.76 15.23
N ASN A 20 3.15 9.04 16.00
CA ASN A 20 2.34 7.91 15.54
C ASN A 20 0.83 8.19 15.65
N ASN A 21 0.44 9.46 15.52
CA ASN A 21 -0.95 9.86 15.69
C ASN A 21 -1.74 9.53 14.40
N GLY A 22 -2.78 8.69 14.51
CA GLY A 22 -3.69 8.39 13.41
C GLY A 22 -4.04 6.91 13.27
N ARG A 23 -4.93 6.61 12.30
CA ARG A 23 -5.34 5.24 11.99
C ARG A 23 -4.12 4.49 11.41
N PRO A 24 -3.71 3.34 11.99
CA PRO A 24 -2.62 2.55 11.42
C PRO A 24 -2.94 2.21 9.96
N ALA A 25 -1.95 2.38 9.09
CA ALA A 25 -2.11 2.01 7.69
C ALA A 25 -2.40 0.51 7.62
N LYS A 26 -3.49 0.13 6.94
CA LYS A 26 -3.75 -1.29 6.69
C LYS A 26 -2.57 -1.89 5.92
N PRO A 27 -1.96 -2.98 6.40
CA PRO A 27 -0.92 -3.66 5.65
C PRO A 27 -1.47 -4.13 4.30
N ILE A 28 -0.59 -4.15 3.30
CA ILE A 28 -0.89 -4.75 2.00
C ILE A 28 -0.79 -6.26 2.19
N GLU A 29 -1.86 -6.99 1.89
CA GLU A 29 -1.90 -8.44 2.03
C GLU A 29 -1.26 -9.10 0.80
N GLY A 30 -0.66 -10.28 0.99
CA GLY A 30 0.07 -10.97 -0.09
C GLY A 30 -0.80 -11.32 -1.32
N TRP A 31 -2.08 -11.63 -1.10
CA TRP A 31 -3.00 -11.91 -2.21
C TRP A 31 -3.25 -10.68 -3.09
N GLU A 32 -3.23 -9.46 -2.52
CA GLU A 32 -3.37 -8.23 -3.30
C GLU A 32 -2.16 -8.03 -4.21
N ILE A 33 -0.97 -8.33 -3.70
CA ILE A 33 0.28 -8.23 -4.46
C ILE A 33 0.24 -9.20 -5.65
N ASN A 34 -0.15 -10.45 -5.40
CA ASN A 34 -0.22 -11.47 -6.45
C ASN A 34 -1.25 -11.11 -7.51
N ALA A 35 -2.46 -10.70 -7.11
CA ALA A 35 -3.51 -10.31 -8.05
C ALA A 35 -3.10 -9.13 -8.94
N VAL A 36 -2.46 -8.10 -8.36
CA VAL A 36 -1.95 -6.95 -9.12
C VAL A 36 -0.80 -7.36 -10.02
N LYS A 37 0.12 -8.21 -9.55
CA LYS A 37 1.26 -8.69 -10.33
C LYS A 37 0.81 -9.48 -11.56
N GLU A 38 -0.07 -10.46 -11.39
CA GLU A 38 -0.60 -11.27 -12.49
C GLU A 38 -1.36 -10.43 -13.52
N ALA A 39 -2.22 -9.52 -13.06
CA ALA A 39 -2.95 -8.62 -13.95
C ALA A 39 -2.00 -7.66 -14.70
N TYR A 40 -0.99 -7.13 -14.03
CA TYR A 40 -0.01 -6.24 -14.66
C TYR A 40 0.89 -6.97 -15.65
N GLU A 41 1.36 -8.17 -15.34
CA GLU A 41 2.19 -8.97 -16.26
C GLU A 41 1.41 -9.38 -17.52
N LYS A 42 0.12 -9.69 -17.36
CA LYS A 42 -0.76 -10.10 -18.47
C LYS A 42 -1.18 -8.94 -19.38
N TYR A 43 -1.60 -7.81 -18.80
CA TYR A 43 -2.21 -6.70 -19.57
C TYR A 43 -1.29 -5.48 -19.71
N LYS A 44 -0.35 -5.26 -18.79
CA LYS A 44 0.57 -4.09 -18.76
C LYS A 44 -0.14 -2.73 -18.87
N VAL A 45 -1.30 -2.61 -18.22
CA VAL A 45 -2.16 -1.42 -18.28
C VAL A 45 -2.01 -0.53 -17.04
N SER A 46 -2.60 0.67 -17.11
CA SER A 46 -2.65 1.63 -16.01
C SER A 46 -3.43 1.09 -14.80
N ALA A 47 -3.18 1.67 -13.62
CA ALA A 47 -3.82 1.20 -12.38
C ALA A 47 -5.35 1.31 -12.36
N SER A 48 -5.92 2.30 -13.06
CA SER A 48 -7.37 2.43 -13.20
C SER A 48 -7.97 1.27 -14.00
N ALA A 49 -7.26 0.79 -15.03
CA ALA A 49 -7.70 -0.37 -15.80
C ALA A 49 -7.49 -1.67 -15.01
N LEU A 50 -6.40 -1.78 -14.23
CA LEU A 50 -6.18 -2.92 -13.34
C LEU A 50 -7.27 -3.04 -12.28
N GLU A 51 -7.75 -1.92 -11.73
CA GLU A 51 -8.87 -1.93 -10.77
C GLU A 51 -10.12 -2.58 -11.35
N GLU A 52 -10.46 -2.25 -12.61
CA GLU A 52 -11.62 -2.84 -13.27
C GLU A 52 -11.41 -4.32 -13.60
N ILE A 53 -10.21 -4.70 -14.07
CA ILE A 53 -9.87 -6.09 -14.41
C ILE A 53 -9.86 -6.97 -13.15
N ILE A 54 -9.23 -6.50 -12.07
CA ILE A 54 -9.17 -7.22 -10.80
C ILE A 54 -10.56 -7.25 -10.16
N GLY A 55 -11.35 -6.19 -10.27
CA GLY A 55 -12.74 -6.17 -9.79
C GLY A 55 -13.65 -7.17 -10.51
N LYS A 56 -13.38 -7.48 -11.79
CA LYS A 56 -14.11 -8.53 -12.53
C LYS A 56 -13.67 -9.94 -12.13
N ASN A 57 -12.38 -10.13 -11.83
CA ASN A 57 -11.80 -11.45 -11.55
C ASN A 57 -11.81 -11.83 -10.06
N CYS A 58 -11.85 -10.84 -9.17
CA CYS A 58 -11.74 -11.02 -7.73
C CYS A 58 -13.00 -10.49 -7.04
N SER A 59 -13.51 -11.24 -6.07
CA SER A 59 -14.66 -10.81 -5.25
C SER A 59 -14.32 -9.61 -4.35
N LYS A 60 -13.04 -9.30 -4.16
CA LYS A 60 -12.57 -8.19 -3.32
C LYS A 60 -12.08 -7.02 -4.18
N HIS A 61 -12.60 -5.84 -3.87
CA HIS A 61 -12.20 -4.59 -4.52
C HIS A 61 -10.86 -4.06 -3.97
N ILE A 62 -9.94 -3.74 -4.87
CA ILE A 62 -8.67 -3.07 -4.56
C ILE A 62 -8.70 -1.68 -5.19
N SER A 63 -8.61 -0.64 -4.38
CA SER A 63 -8.65 0.74 -4.89
C SER A 63 -7.43 1.08 -5.74
N THR A 64 -7.58 1.92 -6.77
CA THR A 64 -6.46 2.41 -7.59
C THR A 64 -5.27 2.90 -6.76
N ARG A 65 -5.51 3.56 -5.62
CA ARG A 65 -4.43 4.04 -4.73
C ARG A 65 -3.61 2.89 -4.11
N ARG A 66 -4.26 1.77 -3.74
CA ARG A 66 -3.56 0.57 -3.28
C ARG A 66 -2.77 -0.07 -4.40
N ILE A 67 -3.36 -0.17 -5.60
CA ILE A 67 -2.69 -0.69 -6.78
C ILE A 67 -1.42 0.11 -7.10
N HIS A 68 -1.47 1.45 -7.07
CA HIS A 68 -0.27 2.29 -7.22
C HIS A 68 0.81 1.99 -6.19
N LYS A 69 0.45 1.83 -4.91
CA LYS A 69 1.44 1.46 -3.88
C LYS A 69 2.07 0.10 -4.14
N ILE A 70 1.26 -0.87 -4.57
CA ILE A 70 1.74 -2.21 -4.91
C ILE A 70 2.68 -2.15 -6.12
N LEU A 71 2.32 -1.42 -7.18
CA LEU A 71 3.16 -1.24 -8.36
C LEU A 71 4.48 -0.53 -8.03
N LEU A 72 4.48 0.46 -7.13
CA LEU A 72 5.69 1.09 -6.63
C LEU A 72 6.57 0.11 -5.85
N ASN A 73 5.97 -0.69 -4.96
CA ASN A 73 6.71 -1.70 -4.19
C ASN A 73 7.31 -2.80 -5.08
N LEU A 74 6.63 -3.16 -6.18
CA LEU A 74 7.09 -4.14 -7.16
C LEU A 74 8.10 -3.57 -8.17
N GLY A 75 8.34 -2.25 -8.18
CA GLY A 75 9.24 -1.59 -9.13
C GLY A 75 8.66 -1.41 -10.53
N TYR A 76 7.36 -1.71 -10.74
CA TYR A 76 6.69 -1.51 -12.03
C TYR A 76 6.32 -0.05 -12.31
N ALA A 77 6.22 0.78 -11.26
CA ALA A 77 5.93 2.19 -11.37
C ALA A 77 7.07 3.04 -10.77
N LYS A 78 7.31 4.22 -11.36
CA LYS A 78 8.25 5.21 -10.81
C LYS A 78 7.49 6.26 -10.02
N LYS A 79 8.06 6.73 -8.91
CA LYS A 79 7.52 7.89 -8.20
C LYS A 79 7.71 9.13 -9.09
N LYS A 80 6.70 9.99 -9.12
CA LYS A 80 6.77 11.30 -9.78
C LYS A 80 7.77 12.17 -8.99
N GLY A 81 9.04 12.08 -9.34
CA GLY A 81 10.16 12.67 -8.60
C GLY A 81 11.51 12.00 -8.90
N ASP A 82 11.54 10.75 -9.35
CA ASP A 82 12.76 10.07 -9.83
C ASP A 82 13.07 10.41 -11.29
N LEU A 83 13.02 11.70 -11.64
CA LEU A 83 13.65 12.21 -12.85
C LEU A 83 15.14 12.37 -12.53
N ILE A 84 15.94 11.58 -13.23
CA ILE A 84 17.41 11.49 -13.16
C ILE A 84 18.01 12.90 -13.28
N GLU A 85 18.83 13.31 -12.29
CA GLU A 85 19.90 14.28 -12.56
C GLU A 85 20.86 13.60 -13.54
N VAL A 86 20.93 14.18 -14.75
CA VAL A 86 21.77 13.77 -15.88
C VAL A 86 23.24 14.02 -15.57
#